data_AF-A0A263D0U8-F1
#
_entry.id   AF-A0A263D0U8-F1
#
_cell.length_a   1.000
_cell.length_b   1.000
_cell.length_c   1.000
_cell.angle_alpha   90.00
_cell.angle_beta   90.00
_cell.angle_gamma   90.00
#
_symmetry.space_group_name_H-M   'P 1'
#
loop_
_entity.id
_entity.type
_entity.pdbx_description
1 polymer ?
#
loop_
_entity_poly.entity_id
_entity_poly.type
_entity_poly.pdbx_seq_one_letter_code
_entity_poly.pdbx_strand_id
1 'polypeptide(L)'
;MRVGVRGGGRTRRAPRAGRGGTARAAAVRPETPLPWTARHGNERDEEERVMTDDRPATTWRDRVREYDEDGHSAMVAYLGHVTAKPDIPEAYRELILFAVSTGLRFAPSMRTHGARALESGATHGQLVHAVQLAALSGGFTCLIEGMSVLAELDRT
;
A
#
# COMPACT_ATOMS: atom_id res chain seq x y z
N MET A 1 11.72 68.04 -27.28
CA MET A 1 11.40 68.43 -28.68
C MET A 1 10.62 67.29 -29.34
N ARG A 2 9.41 67.61 -29.83
CA ARG A 2 8.56 66.93 -30.84
C ARG A 2 8.24 65.42 -30.77
N VAL A 3 7.00 65.17 -30.32
CA VAL A 3 5.89 64.42 -30.97
C VAL A 3 6.16 63.76 -32.33
N GLY A 4 5.68 62.51 -32.49
CA GLY A 4 5.40 61.87 -33.78
C GLY A 4 4.41 60.70 -33.66
N VAL A 5 3.15 60.94 -34.06
CA VAL A 5 2.01 60.02 -34.06
C VAL A 5 1.82 59.41 -35.46
N ARG A 6 1.38 58.15 -35.57
CA ARG A 6 0.21 57.65 -36.37
C ARG A 6 0.40 56.30 -37.06
N GLY A 7 -0.69 55.53 -37.03
CA GLY A 7 -1.03 54.41 -37.92
C GLY A 7 -1.68 53.28 -37.11
N GLY A 8 -3.00 53.12 -37.02
CA GLY A 8 -3.98 53.14 -38.10
C GLY A 8 -4.22 51.71 -38.60
N GLY A 9 -4.93 50.88 -37.84
CA GLY A 9 -5.23 49.49 -38.18
C GLY A 9 -6.64 49.08 -37.78
N ARG A 10 -7.48 48.83 -38.79
CA ARG A 10 -8.92 48.57 -38.71
C ARG A 10 -9.25 47.26 -37.98
N THR A 11 -10.27 47.34 -37.14
CA THR A 11 -11.25 46.33 -36.71
C THR A 11 -11.09 44.90 -37.26
N ARG A 12 -10.92 43.91 -36.37
CA ARG A 12 -11.54 42.59 -36.52
C ARG A 12 -12.45 42.33 -35.32
N ARG A 13 -13.74 42.41 -35.59
CA ARG A 13 -14.83 42.05 -34.68
C ARG A 13 -14.70 40.56 -34.36
N ALA A 14 -14.66 40.20 -33.08
CA ALA A 14 -14.72 38.80 -32.66
C ALA A 14 -16.03 38.15 -33.16
N PRO A 15 -16.01 36.89 -33.64
CA PRO A 15 -17.23 36.21 -34.03
C PRO A 15 -18.12 35.96 -32.80
N ARG A 16 -19.40 36.31 -32.93
CA ARG A 16 -20.45 36.03 -31.95
C ARG A 16 -20.56 34.53 -31.73
N ALA A 17 -20.69 34.13 -30.46
CA ALA A 17 -21.04 32.78 -30.05
C ALA A 17 -22.38 32.36 -30.70
N GLY A 18 -22.31 31.45 -31.67
CA GLY A 18 -23.47 30.76 -32.22
C GLY A 18 -23.95 29.71 -31.22
N ARG A 19 -25.19 29.85 -30.76
CA ARG A 19 -25.95 28.79 -30.10
C ARG A 19 -26.31 27.73 -31.15
N GLY A 20 -26.23 26.46 -30.75
CA GLY A 20 -26.92 25.35 -31.44
C GLY A 20 -25.98 24.29 -32.00
N GLY A 21 -25.68 23.26 -31.20
CA GLY A 21 -25.00 22.05 -31.62
C GLY A 21 -25.03 21.02 -30.50
N THR A 22 -26.09 20.24 -30.43
CA THR A 22 -26.23 19.12 -29.49
C THR A 22 -25.24 18.02 -29.87
N ALA A 23 -24.07 18.03 -29.25
CA ALA A 23 -23.18 16.87 -29.29
C ALA A 23 -23.88 15.71 -28.57
N ARG A 24 -24.31 14.69 -29.33
CA ARG A 24 -24.74 13.41 -28.76
C ARG A 24 -23.55 12.80 -28.03
N ALA A 25 -23.65 12.70 -26.70
CA ALA A 25 -22.74 11.90 -25.90
C ALA A 25 -22.81 10.45 -26.42
N ALA A 26 -21.68 9.92 -26.91
CA ALA A 26 -21.55 8.51 -27.18
C ALA A 26 -21.69 7.77 -25.85
N ALA A 27 -22.69 6.88 -25.74
CA ALA A 27 -22.90 6.06 -24.56
C ALA A 27 -21.67 5.16 -24.36
N VAL A 28 -21.00 5.32 -23.22
CA VAL A 28 -19.99 4.39 -22.72
C VAL A 28 -20.66 3.04 -22.57
N ARG A 29 -20.15 2.00 -23.24
CA ARG A 29 -20.65 0.63 -23.06
C ARG A 29 -20.35 0.20 -21.62
N PRO A 30 -21.28 -0.45 -20.91
CA PRO A 30 -20.96 -1.03 -19.61
C PRO A 30 -19.85 -2.08 -19.80
N GLU A 31 -18.76 -1.91 -19.05
CA GLU A 31 -17.65 -2.85 -18.95
C GLU A 31 -18.19 -4.25 -18.61
N THR A 32 -17.70 -5.29 -19.29
CA THR A 32 -17.98 -6.68 -18.91
C THR A 32 -17.46 -6.91 -17.49
N PRO A 33 -18.27 -7.46 -16.55
CA PRO A 33 -17.83 -7.66 -15.17
C PRO A 33 -16.60 -8.58 -15.11
N LEU A 34 -15.63 -8.23 -14.25
CA LEU A 34 -14.43 -9.04 -14.05
C LEU A 34 -14.82 -10.41 -13.44
N PRO A 35 -14.05 -11.48 -13.70
CA PRO A 35 -14.41 -12.83 -13.26
C PRO A 35 -14.65 -12.99 -11.75
N TRP A 36 -14.02 -12.14 -10.94
CA TRP A 36 -14.16 -12.17 -9.48
C TRP A 36 -15.43 -11.48 -8.97
N THR A 37 -16.06 -10.58 -9.74
CA THR A 37 -17.32 -9.93 -9.33
C THR A 37 -18.54 -10.84 -9.49
N ALA A 38 -18.40 -11.96 -10.20
CA ALA A 38 -19.48 -12.93 -10.43
C ALA A 38 -19.69 -13.91 -9.27
N ARG A 39 -18.80 -13.94 -8.26
CA ARG A 39 -18.84 -14.89 -7.14
C ARG A 39 -19.36 -14.35 -5.82
N HIS A 40 -19.75 -13.09 -5.74
CA HIS A 40 -20.26 -12.54 -4.49
C HIS A 40 -21.69 -13.03 -4.23
N GLY A 41 -21.79 -14.15 -3.50
CA GLY A 41 -22.91 -14.33 -2.58
C GLY A 41 -23.02 -13.10 -1.67
N ASN A 42 -24.21 -12.80 -1.18
CA ASN A 42 -24.54 -11.58 -0.44
C ASN A 42 -23.45 -11.22 0.60
N GLU A 43 -22.59 -10.25 0.27
CA GLU A 43 -21.41 -9.84 1.06
C GLU A 43 -21.76 -9.53 2.52
N ARG A 44 -23.01 -9.12 2.76
CA ARG A 44 -23.56 -8.84 4.10
C ARG A 44 -23.68 -10.07 4.99
N ASP A 45 -24.02 -11.23 4.43
CA ASP A 45 -24.17 -12.47 5.21
C ASP A 45 -22.80 -13.07 5.59
N GLU A 46 -21.77 -12.77 4.81
CA GLU A 46 -20.38 -13.16 5.07
C GLU A 46 -19.71 -12.21 6.09
N GLU A 47 -19.92 -10.90 5.96
CA GLU A 47 -19.46 -9.90 6.94
C GLU A 47 -20.04 -10.14 8.34
N GLU A 48 -21.33 -10.49 8.44
CA GLU A 48 -22.01 -10.76 9.72
C GLU A 48 -21.50 -12.06 10.40
N ARG A 49 -21.09 -13.07 9.61
CA ARG A 49 -20.46 -14.30 10.12
C ARG A 49 -19.02 -14.09 10.58
N VAL A 50 -18.25 -13.24 9.90
CA VAL A 50 -16.86 -12.92 10.30
C VAL A 50 -16.83 -12.10 11.59
N MET A 51 -17.82 -11.24 11.81
CA MET A 51 -17.94 -10.39 13.00
C MET A 51 -18.40 -11.12 14.27
N THR A 52 -18.87 -12.37 14.15
CA THR A 52 -19.42 -13.18 15.26
C THR A 52 -18.60 -14.44 15.58
N ASP A 53 -17.40 -14.59 15.00
CA ASP A 53 -16.52 -15.75 15.16
C ASP A 53 -15.81 -15.78 16.52
N ASP A 54 -16.41 -16.47 17.50
CA ASP A 54 -15.93 -16.68 18.87
C ASP A 54 -14.90 -17.84 19.02
N ARG A 55 -14.38 -18.38 17.91
CA ARG A 55 -13.36 -19.45 17.92
C ARG A 55 -12.02 -18.92 18.48
N PRO A 56 -11.21 -19.78 19.13
CA PRO A 56 -9.89 -19.39 19.64
C PRO A 56 -9.04 -18.78 18.53
N ALA A 57 -8.20 -17.79 18.87
CA ALA A 57 -7.46 -16.97 17.91
C ALA A 57 -6.55 -17.80 16.98
N THR A 58 -7.12 -18.30 15.89
CA THR A 58 -6.39 -18.81 14.73
C THR A 58 -5.68 -17.64 14.07
N THR A 59 -4.44 -17.83 13.61
CA THR A 59 -3.75 -16.74 12.89
C THR A 59 -4.54 -16.41 11.61
N TRP A 60 -4.42 -15.20 11.09
CA TRP A 60 -5.08 -14.84 9.83
C TRP A 60 -4.68 -15.79 8.68
N ARG A 61 -3.46 -16.37 8.73
CA ARG A 61 -2.99 -17.37 7.76
C ARG A 61 -3.75 -18.68 7.87
N ASP A 62 -4.09 -19.12 9.08
CA ASP A 62 -4.88 -20.33 9.30
C ASP A 62 -6.29 -20.15 8.73
N ARG A 63 -6.90 -18.96 8.91
CA ARG A 63 -8.16 -18.61 8.26
C ARG A 63 -8.05 -18.61 6.74
N VAL A 64 -7.02 -17.99 6.16
CA VAL A 64 -6.82 -18.01 4.70
C VAL A 64 -6.72 -19.45 4.19
N ARG A 65 -6.03 -20.35 4.91
CA ARG A 65 -5.94 -21.77 4.54
C ARG A 65 -7.30 -22.48 4.58
N GLU A 66 -8.14 -22.19 5.57
CA GLU A 66 -9.49 -22.75 5.69
C GLU A 66 -10.39 -22.35 4.50
N TYR A 67 -10.27 -21.12 4.03
CA TYR A 67 -11.07 -20.61 2.89
C TYR A 67 -10.51 -20.99 1.53
N ASP A 68 -9.18 -20.98 1.36
CA ASP A 68 -8.49 -21.22 0.10
C ASP A 68 -7.10 -21.85 0.36
N GLU A 69 -7.06 -23.18 0.42
CA GLU A 69 -5.83 -23.94 0.68
C GLU A 69 -4.79 -23.76 -0.44
N ASP A 70 -5.24 -23.71 -1.69
CA ASP A 70 -4.37 -23.50 -2.85
C ASP A 70 -3.77 -22.08 -2.83
N GLY A 71 -4.60 -21.07 -2.56
CA GLY A 71 -4.17 -19.68 -2.40
C GLY A 71 -3.21 -19.49 -1.23
N HIS A 72 -3.49 -20.11 -0.08
CA HIS A 72 -2.56 -20.13 1.05
C HIS A 72 -1.21 -20.75 0.67
N SER A 73 -1.23 -21.91 -0.01
CA SER A 73 -0.02 -22.61 -0.44
C SER A 73 0.81 -21.78 -1.43
N ALA A 74 0.15 -21.14 -2.40
CA ALA A 74 0.80 -20.23 -3.35
C ALA A 74 1.40 -19.00 -2.63
N MET A 75 0.69 -18.42 -1.67
CA MET A 75 1.19 -17.30 -0.85
C MET A 75 2.45 -17.70 -0.07
N VAL A 76 2.44 -18.86 0.59
CA VAL A 76 3.60 -19.35 1.36
C VAL A 76 4.80 -19.61 0.43
N ALA A 77 4.58 -20.25 -0.72
CA ALA A 77 5.64 -20.48 -1.71
C ALA A 77 6.23 -19.16 -2.21
N TYR A 78 5.38 -18.16 -2.49
CA TYR A 78 5.83 -16.83 -2.90
C TYR A 78 6.64 -16.13 -1.80
N LEU A 79 6.16 -16.15 -0.55
CA LEU A 79 6.88 -15.58 0.60
C LEU A 79 8.26 -16.23 0.77
N GLY A 80 8.33 -17.56 0.68
CA GLY A 80 9.59 -18.29 0.70
C GLY A 80 10.53 -17.85 -0.42
N HIS A 81 10.02 -17.72 -1.66
CA HIS A 81 10.82 -17.29 -2.80
C HIS A 81 11.38 -15.87 -2.67
N VAL A 82 10.59 -14.92 -2.17
CA VAL A 82 11.04 -13.52 -2.03
C VAL A 82 11.96 -13.31 -0.83
N THR A 83 11.85 -14.16 0.19
CA THR A 83 12.73 -14.11 1.37
C THR A 83 13.98 -14.98 1.24
N ALA A 84 14.03 -15.98 0.36
CA ALA A 84 15.22 -16.77 0.10
C ALA A 84 16.11 -16.12 -0.99
N LYS A 85 16.64 -14.92 -0.73
CA LYS A 85 17.53 -14.20 -1.66
C LYS A 85 19.00 -14.32 -1.24
N PRO A 86 19.79 -15.26 -1.79
CA PRO A 86 21.14 -15.54 -1.30
C PRO A 86 22.12 -14.38 -1.48
N ASP A 87 21.88 -13.51 -2.46
CA ASP A 87 22.76 -12.38 -2.79
C ASP A 87 22.68 -11.22 -1.79
N ILE A 88 21.69 -11.25 -0.88
CA ILE A 88 21.51 -10.24 0.17
C ILE A 88 21.74 -10.94 1.53
N PRO A 89 22.71 -10.46 2.34
CA PRO A 89 22.91 -10.97 3.69
C PRO A 89 21.62 -10.98 4.50
N GLU A 90 21.40 -12.03 5.31
CA GLU A 90 20.14 -12.23 6.02
C GLU A 90 19.76 -11.04 6.92
N ALA A 91 20.72 -10.51 7.69
CA ALA A 91 20.52 -9.30 8.49
C ALA A 91 19.97 -8.12 7.68
N TYR A 92 20.47 -7.91 6.46
CA TYR A 92 19.99 -6.82 5.60
C TYR A 92 18.62 -7.10 5.01
N ARG A 93 18.34 -8.35 4.62
CA ARG A 93 17.03 -8.73 4.13
C ARG A 93 15.95 -8.52 5.20
N GLU A 94 16.21 -8.97 6.43
CA GLU A 94 15.29 -8.80 7.54
C GLU A 94 15.16 -7.32 7.93
N LEU A 95 16.23 -6.52 7.89
CA LEU A 95 16.16 -5.05 8.07
C LEU A 95 15.30 -4.37 7.01
N ILE A 96 15.40 -4.78 5.74
CA ILE A 96 14.56 -4.25 4.65
C ILE A 96 13.09 -4.59 4.91
N LEU A 97 12.79 -5.85 5.24
CA LEU A 97 11.43 -6.30 5.53
C LEU A 97 10.86 -5.62 6.79
N PHE A 98 11.69 -5.36 7.79
CA PHE A 98 11.34 -4.55 8.95
C PHE A 98 10.97 -3.12 8.54
N ALA A 99 11.81 -2.43 7.76
CA ALA A 99 11.53 -1.06 7.28
C ALA A 99 10.23 -0.98 6.47
N VAL A 100 10.00 -1.94 5.56
CA VAL A 100 8.76 -2.05 4.79
C VAL A 100 7.56 -2.28 5.72
N SER A 101 7.69 -3.16 6.71
CA SER A 101 6.64 -3.43 7.69
C SER A 101 6.32 -2.18 8.55
N THR A 102 7.34 -1.36 8.86
CA THR A 102 7.16 -0.07 9.53
C THR A 102 6.41 0.91 8.64
N GLY A 103 6.76 1.03 7.37
CA GLY A 103 6.03 1.88 6.42
C GLY A 103 4.58 1.43 6.21
N LEU A 104 4.32 0.12 6.30
CA LEU A 104 2.98 -0.46 6.26
C LEU A 104 2.24 -0.42 7.60
N ARG A 105 2.91 0.02 8.68
CA ARG A 105 2.33 0.08 10.03
C ARG A 105 1.78 -1.28 10.49
N PHE A 106 2.49 -2.35 10.14
CA PHE A 106 2.08 -3.72 10.41
C PHE A 106 2.93 -4.37 11.51
N ALA A 107 2.52 -4.12 12.76
CA ALA A 107 3.29 -4.50 13.95
C ALA A 107 3.66 -5.99 14.07
N PRO A 108 2.79 -6.97 13.74
CA PRO A 108 3.17 -8.38 13.78
C PRO A 108 4.38 -8.71 12.87
N SER A 109 4.43 -8.08 11.69
CA SER A 109 5.53 -8.23 10.74
C SER A 109 6.78 -7.50 11.22
N MET A 110 6.63 -6.29 11.78
CA MET A 110 7.75 -5.57 12.42
C MET A 110 8.42 -6.40 13.51
N ARG A 111 7.65 -7.06 14.38
CA ARG A 111 8.20 -7.92 15.44
C ARG A 111 9.00 -9.07 14.87
N THR A 112 8.41 -9.76 13.90
CA THR A 112 9.02 -10.95 13.27
C THR A 112 10.33 -10.58 12.59
N HIS A 113 10.32 -9.55 11.74
CA HIS A 113 11.52 -9.16 10.99
C HIS A 113 12.55 -8.42 11.85
N GLY A 114 12.10 -7.67 12.87
CA GLY A 114 13.00 -7.02 13.83
C GLY A 114 13.78 -8.04 14.66
N ALA A 115 13.10 -9.04 15.22
CA ALA A 115 13.75 -10.12 15.97
C ALA A 115 14.74 -10.91 15.08
N ARG A 116 14.31 -11.33 13.88
CA ARG A 116 15.17 -12.08 12.94
C ARG A 116 16.37 -11.26 12.46
N ALA A 117 16.22 -9.95 12.29
CA ALA A 117 17.33 -9.07 11.96
C ALA A 117 18.39 -9.08 13.07
N LEU A 118 17.97 -8.95 14.34
CA LEU A 118 18.87 -9.01 15.50
C LEU A 118 19.54 -10.37 15.63
N GLU A 119 18.78 -11.47 15.51
CA GLU A 119 19.30 -12.85 15.50
C GLU A 119 20.35 -13.07 14.39
N SER A 120 20.18 -12.38 13.26
CA SER A 120 21.11 -12.43 12.12
C SER A 120 22.31 -11.48 12.24
N GLY A 121 22.44 -10.75 13.36
CA GLY A 121 23.56 -9.87 13.65
C GLY A 121 23.37 -8.39 13.31
N ALA A 122 22.15 -7.96 12.99
CA ALA A 122 21.84 -6.53 12.94
C ALA A 122 21.93 -5.91 14.35
N THR A 123 22.19 -4.61 14.41
CA THR A 123 22.21 -3.85 15.67
C THR A 123 20.89 -3.11 15.88
N HIS A 124 20.56 -2.80 17.15
CA HIS A 124 19.42 -1.93 17.46
C HIS A 124 19.51 -0.57 16.75
N GLY A 125 20.71 0.00 16.61
CA GLY A 125 20.91 1.26 15.87
C GLY A 125 20.49 1.15 14.40
N GLN A 126 20.73 0.01 13.75
CA GLN A 126 20.27 -0.22 12.37
C GLN A 126 18.75 -0.32 12.28
N LEU A 127 18.09 -0.91 13.27
CA LEU A 127 16.62 -0.91 13.32
C LEU A 127 16.05 0.49 13.56
N VAL A 128 16.66 1.30 14.44
CA VAL A 128 16.27 2.71 14.63
C VAL A 128 16.39 3.49 13.30
N HIS A 129 17.50 3.32 12.57
CA HIS A 129 17.66 3.93 11.25
C HIS A 129 16.61 3.45 10.24
N ALA A 130 16.22 2.18 10.28
CA ALA A 130 15.16 1.64 9.44
C ALA A 130 13.80 2.30 9.73
N VAL A 131 13.45 2.51 11.00
CA VAL A 131 12.24 3.26 11.39
C VAL A 131 12.29 4.70 10.91
N GLN A 132 13.43 5.37 11.10
CA GLN A 132 13.63 6.75 10.63
C GLN A 132 13.47 6.85 9.11
N LEU A 133 14.06 5.92 8.36
CA LEU A 133 13.95 5.86 6.90
C LEU A 133 12.49 5.66 6.47
N ALA A 134 11.76 4.74 7.10
CA ALA A 134 10.34 4.52 6.83
C ALA A 134 9.50 5.77 7.15
N ALA A 135 9.82 6.48 8.23
CA ALA A 135 9.12 7.70 8.65
C ALA A 135 9.30 8.86 7.66
N LEU A 136 10.39 8.91 6.88
CA LEU A 136 10.55 9.94 5.84
C LEU A 136 9.47 9.87 4.76
N SER A 137 8.96 8.67 4.46
CA SER A 137 7.88 8.47 3.48
C SER A 137 6.50 8.28 4.13
N GLY A 138 6.45 7.59 5.27
CA GLY A 138 5.21 7.23 5.97
C GLY A 138 4.78 8.21 7.07
N GLY A 139 5.57 9.24 7.34
CA GLY A 139 5.28 10.29 8.31
C GLY A 139 5.45 9.88 9.78
N PHE A 140 5.00 10.77 10.67
CA PHE A 140 5.21 10.65 12.11
C PHE A 140 4.52 9.43 12.74
N THR A 141 3.39 8.97 12.17
CA THR A 141 2.69 7.78 12.66
C THR A 141 3.53 6.52 12.49
N CYS A 142 4.24 6.38 11.36
CA CYS A 142 5.20 5.29 11.16
C CYS A 142 6.34 5.32 12.17
N LEU A 143 6.82 6.53 12.53
CA LEU A 143 7.84 6.69 13.57
C LEU A 143 7.31 6.19 14.93
N ILE A 144 6.14 6.64 15.37
CA ILE A 144 5.57 6.26 16.68
C ILE A 144 5.34 4.76 16.77
N GLU A 145 4.73 4.16 15.75
CA GLU A 145 4.46 2.72 15.74
C GLU A 145 5.76 1.89 15.68
N GLY A 146 6.71 2.30 14.81
CA GLY A 146 8.00 1.63 14.70
C GLY A 146 8.81 1.69 16.00
N MET A 147 8.84 2.86 16.66
CA MET A 147 9.52 3.01 17.96
C MET A 147 8.83 2.22 19.07
N SER A 148 7.50 2.09 19.03
CA SER A 148 6.77 1.27 19.99
C SER A 148 7.17 -0.20 19.90
N VAL A 149 7.30 -0.74 18.69
CA VAL A 149 7.77 -2.12 18.47
C VAL A 149 9.24 -2.28 18.90
N LEU A 150 10.11 -1.29 18.64
CA LEU A 150 11.50 -1.36 19.09
C LEU A 150 11.63 -1.44 20.61
N ALA A 151 10.84 -0.64 21.33
CA ALA A 151 10.80 -0.69 22.80
C ALA A 151 10.34 -2.06 23.35
N GLU A 152 9.64 -2.86 22.54
CA GLU A 152 9.25 -4.21 22.90
C GLU A 152 10.37 -5.23 22.65
N LEU A 153 11.13 -5.06 21.55
CA LEU A 153 12.29 -5.90 21.24
C LEU A 153 13.45 -5.68 22.21
N ASP A 154 13.60 -4.48 22.78
CA ASP A 154 14.59 -4.19 23.82
C ASP A 154 14.34 -4.97 25.13
N ARG A 155 13.15 -5.54 25.31
CA ARG A 155 12.74 -6.25 26.53
C ARG A 155 12.81 -7.78 26.44
N THR A 156 13.11 -8.31 25.26
CA THR A 156 13.24 -9.75 24.98
C THR A 156 14.69 -10.17 24.92
#